data_AF-A0A941GCI2-F1
#
_entry.id   AF-A0A941GCI2-F1
#
_cell.length_a   1.000
_cell.length_b   1.000
_cell.length_c   1.000
_cell.angle_alpha   90.00
_cell.angle_beta   90.00
_cell.angle_gamma   90.00
#
_symmetry.space_group_name_H-M   'P 1'
#
loop_
_entity.id
_entity.type
_entity.pdbx_description
1 polymer ?
#
loop_
_entity_poly.entity_id
_entity_poly.type
_entity_poly.pdbx_seq_one_letter_code
_entity_poly.pdbx_strand_id
1 'polypeptide(L)'
;GNGQYGKFTLDQTGKWTYVLDNGSTKVQSLAAGQTVTDTITVTISDGKGGTATKDITITITGANDNPTIGGVATGAVKEDGTLTTAGQLTKSDIDTNDTHTWSIANSGNGQYGKFTLDQTGKWTY
;
A
#
# COMPACT_ATOMS: atom_id res chain seq x y z
N GLY A 1 -18.49 11.16 15.70
CA GLY A 1 -18.65 11.28 14.25
C GLY A 1 -17.75 10.28 13.57
N ASN A 2 -18.09 9.84 12.36
CA ASN A 2 -17.13 9.13 11.51
C ASN A 2 -16.44 10.19 10.65
N GLY A 3 -15.11 10.24 10.72
CA GLY A 3 -14.30 10.92 9.73
C GLY A 3 -14.15 10.05 8.49
N GLN A 4 -13.50 10.55 7.44
CA GLN A 4 -13.28 9.79 6.21
C GLN A 4 -12.32 8.60 6.39
N TYR A 5 -11.38 8.71 7.33
CA TYR A 5 -10.30 7.73 7.52
C TYR A 5 -10.33 7.08 8.92
N GLY A 6 -11.23 7.50 9.79
CA GLY A 6 -11.25 7.04 11.17
C GLY A 6 -12.48 7.48 11.94
N LYS A 7 -12.49 7.14 13.22
CA LYS A 7 -13.57 7.43 14.15
C LYS A 7 -13.17 8.57 15.08
N PHE A 8 -14.01 9.60 15.11
CA PHE A 8 -13.84 10.75 15.98
C PHE A 8 -14.87 10.74 17.12
N THR A 9 -14.43 10.96 18.35
CA THR A 9 -15.31 11.17 19.50
C THR A 9 -14.92 12.45 20.22
N LEU A 10 -15.92 13.18 20.70
CA LEU A 10 -15.78 14.41 21.48
C LEU A 10 -16.76 14.29 22.66
N ASP A 11 -16.30 14.60 23.86
CA ASP A 11 -17.15 14.65 25.06
C ASP A 11 -17.55 16.09 25.42
N GLN A 12 -18.41 16.20 26.44
CA GLN A 12 -18.95 17.49 26.91
C GLN A 12 -17.89 18.40 27.54
N THR A 13 -16.72 17.88 27.91
CA THR A 13 -15.60 18.65 28.45
C THR A 13 -14.72 19.26 27.34
N GLY A 14 -15.00 18.93 26.08
CA GLY A 14 -14.19 19.34 24.94
C GLY A 14 -13.04 18.38 24.63
N LYS A 15 -12.89 17.28 25.38
CA LYS A 15 -11.86 16.28 25.12
C LYS A 15 -12.29 15.41 23.94
N TRP A 16 -11.39 15.24 22.99
CA TRP A 16 -11.62 14.44 21.80
C TRP A 16 -10.57 13.36 21.62
N THR A 17 -10.95 12.31 20.89
CA THR A 17 -10.05 11.26 20.41
C THR A 17 -10.36 10.93 18.96
N TYR A 18 -9.31 10.63 18.21
CA TYR A 18 -9.40 10.14 16.85
C TYR A 18 -8.73 8.77 16.78
N VAL A 19 -9.43 7.78 16.23
CA VAL A 19 -8.92 6.43 15.99
C VAL A 19 -8.93 6.19 14.50
N LEU A 20 -7.75 6.11 13.89
CA LEU A 20 -7.60 5.78 12.47
C LEU A 20 -8.11 4.37 12.19
N ASP A 21 -8.86 4.18 11.11
CA ASP A 21 -9.21 2.86 10.61
C ASP A 21 -8.06 2.30 9.76
N ASN A 22 -7.02 1.83 10.45
CA ASN A 22 -5.81 1.31 9.82
C ASN A 22 -6.07 0.06 8.97
N GLY A 23 -7.16 -0.67 9.20
CA GLY A 23 -7.53 -1.82 8.38
C GLY A 23 -8.21 -1.43 7.07
N SER A 24 -8.59 -0.17 6.89
CA SER A 24 -9.25 0.26 5.66
C SER A 24 -8.28 0.30 4.49
N THR A 25 -8.74 -0.15 3.32
CA THR A 25 -7.94 -0.10 2.09
C THR A 25 -7.53 1.32 1.71
N LYS A 26 -8.32 2.34 2.07
CA LYS A 26 -7.97 3.75 1.84
C LYS A 26 -6.75 4.22 2.63
N VAL A 27 -6.57 3.71 3.84
CA VAL A 27 -5.43 4.04 4.71
C VAL A 27 -4.22 3.20 4.32
N GLN A 28 -4.44 1.90 4.08
CA GLN A 28 -3.39 0.98 3.63
C GLN A 28 -2.85 1.32 2.24
N SER A 29 -3.59 2.06 1.41
CA SER A 29 -3.10 2.45 0.09
C SER A 29 -2.28 3.75 0.08
N LEU A 30 -2.07 4.38 1.25
CA LEU A 30 -1.29 5.60 1.37
C LEU A 30 0.21 5.26 1.38
N ALA A 31 0.90 5.58 0.30
CA ALA A 31 2.34 5.35 0.19
C ALA A 31 3.13 6.08 1.29
N ALA A 32 4.36 5.61 1.56
CA ALA A 32 5.25 6.26 2.53
C ALA A 32 5.39 7.78 2.30
N GLY A 33 5.04 8.54 3.33
CA GLY A 33 5.12 10.01 3.30
C GLY A 33 3.99 10.70 2.55
N GLN A 34 3.10 9.97 1.88
CA GLN A 34 1.86 10.51 1.35
C GLN A 34 1.02 11.05 2.51
N THR A 35 0.49 12.26 2.37
CA THR A 35 -0.36 12.87 3.40
C THR A 35 -1.78 13.08 2.90
N VAL A 36 -2.75 12.77 3.76
CA VAL A 36 -4.16 13.10 3.56
C VAL A 36 -4.71 13.75 4.84
N THR A 37 -5.82 14.47 4.70
CA THR A 37 -6.46 15.14 5.83
C THR A 37 -7.88 14.62 6.07
N ASP A 38 -8.23 14.49 7.35
CA ASP A 38 -9.58 14.26 7.82
C ASP A 38 -10.03 15.49 8.61
N THR A 39 -11.04 16.21 8.11
CA THR A 39 -11.55 17.42 8.75
C THR A 39 -12.89 17.13 9.42
N ILE A 40 -12.95 17.33 10.73
CA ILE A 40 -14.18 17.17 11.52
C ILE A 40 -14.62 18.53 12.03
N THR A 41 -15.81 18.96 11.60
CA THR A 41 -16.47 20.14 12.16
C THR A 41 -17.19 19.77 13.45
N VAL A 42 -16.84 20.44 14.54
CA VAL A 42 -17.51 20.33 15.83
C VAL A 42 -18.39 21.55 16.08
N THR A 43 -19.53 21.35 16.73
CA THR A 43 -20.48 22.41 17.07
C THR A 43 -20.75 22.37 18.57
N ILE A 44 -20.68 23.53 19.22
CA ILE A 44 -21.14 23.72 20.60
C ILE A 44 -22.43 24.57 20.60
N SER A 45 -23.29 24.35 21.59
CA SER A 45 -24.48 25.17 21.84
C SER A 45 -24.49 25.67 23.28
N ASP A 46 -24.95 26.90 23.49
CA ASP A 46 -25.14 27.46 24.83
C ASP A 46 -26.47 27.01 25.50
N GLY A 47 -27.27 26.18 24.82
CA GLY A 47 -28.59 25.72 25.29
C GLY A 47 -29.65 26.82 25.34
N LYS A 48 -29.34 28.05 24.90
CA LYS A 48 -30.23 29.22 24.86
C LYS A 48 -30.41 29.78 23.45
N GLY A 49 -29.96 29.05 22.43
CA GLY A 49 -30.13 29.37 21.01
C GLY A 49 -28.86 29.86 20.32
N GLY A 50 -27.77 30.08 21.05
CA GLY A 50 -26.44 30.33 20.51
C GLY A 50 -25.72 29.03 20.14
N THR A 51 -24.99 29.06 19.02
CA THR A 51 -24.08 27.98 18.62
C THR A 51 -22.77 28.55 18.09
N ALA A 52 -21.71 27.75 18.16
CA ALA A 52 -20.42 28.06 17.55
C ALA A 52 -19.81 26.78 16.95
N THR A 53 -19.06 26.93 15.86
CA THR A 53 -18.44 25.82 15.13
C THR A 53 -16.91 25.97 15.08
N LYS A 54 -16.21 24.84 15.03
CA LYS A 54 -14.76 24.78 14.85
C LYS A 54 -14.38 23.54 14.07
N ASP A 55 -13.40 23.65 13.19
CA ASP A 55 -12.83 22.49 12.50
C ASP A 55 -11.64 21.94 13.26
N ILE A 56 -11.58 20.61 13.32
CA ILE A 56 -10.44 19.83 13.78
C ILE A 56 -9.89 19.10 12.56
N THR A 57 -8.63 19.38 12.22
CA THR A 57 -7.94 18.76 11.08
C THR A 57 -6.95 17.73 11.58
N ILE A 58 -7.10 16.48 11.13
CA ILE A 58 -6.17 15.39 11.40
C ILE A 58 -5.38 15.14 10.12
N THR A 59 -4.05 15.23 10.22
CA THR A 59 -3.15 14.82 9.14
C THR A 59 -2.76 13.37 9.34
N ILE A 60 -2.93 12.56 8.30
CA ILE A 60 -2.56 11.15 8.26
C ILE A 60 -1.42 11.01 7.28
N THR A 61 -0.33 10.40 7.73
CA THR A 61 0.85 10.12 6.89
C THR A 61 0.90 8.63 6.62
N GLY A 62 0.96 8.26 5.35
CA GLY A 62 1.11 6.89 4.88
C GLY A 62 2.44 6.27 5.27
N ALA A 63 2.44 4.96 5.40
CA ALA A 63 3.60 4.11 5.63
C ALA A 63 3.83 3.24 4.39
N ASN A 64 5.04 2.70 4.22
CA ASN A 64 5.31 1.78 3.12
C ASN A 64 4.87 0.37 3.53
N ASP A 65 4.11 -0.29 2.67
CA ASP A 65 3.83 -1.72 2.75
C ASP A 65 4.80 -2.50 1.83
N ASN A 66 5.16 -3.72 2.23
CA ASN A 66 6.13 -4.49 1.45
C ASN A 66 5.46 -5.09 0.20
N PRO A 67 6.10 -5.00 -0.99
CA PRO A 67 5.59 -5.68 -2.16
C PRO A 67 5.70 -7.19 -1.99
N THR A 68 4.79 -7.90 -2.65
CA THR A 68 4.80 -9.37 -2.73
C THR A 68 5.09 -9.82 -4.16
N ILE A 69 5.78 -10.95 -4.29
CA ILE A 69 6.09 -11.59 -5.58
C ILE A 69 5.29 -12.88 -5.70
N GLY A 70 4.61 -13.05 -6.83
CA GLY A 70 3.89 -14.26 -7.19
C GLY A 70 4.18 -14.70 -8.63
N GLY A 71 3.26 -15.47 -9.21
CA GLY A 71 3.37 -15.96 -10.59
C GLY A 71 4.12 -17.30 -10.70
N VAL A 72 4.58 -17.62 -11.90
CA VAL A 72 5.25 -18.89 -12.21
C VAL A 72 6.73 -18.76 -11.86
N ALA A 73 7.15 -19.43 -10.79
CA ALA A 73 8.53 -19.39 -10.28
C ALA A 73 9.33 -20.68 -10.56
N THR A 74 8.75 -21.63 -11.31
CA THR A 74 9.40 -22.90 -11.65
C THR A 74 9.26 -23.19 -13.14
N GLY A 75 10.23 -23.92 -13.67
CA GLY A 75 10.26 -24.40 -15.05
C GLY A 75 11.10 -25.67 -15.13
N ALA A 76 10.91 -26.43 -16.19
CA ALA A 76 11.61 -27.70 -16.38
C ALA A 76 12.12 -27.81 -17.82
N VAL A 77 13.32 -28.37 -17.95
CA VAL A 77 13.96 -28.70 -19.21
C VAL A 77 14.33 -30.18 -19.21
N LYS A 78 14.54 -30.74 -20.40
CA LYS A 78 14.88 -32.14 -20.61
C LYS A 78 16.00 -32.21 -21.64
N GLU A 79 17.07 -32.93 -21.30
CA GLU A 79 18.15 -33.24 -22.25
C GLU A 79 17.59 -33.91 -23.51
N ASP A 80 18.21 -33.61 -24.65
CA ASP A 80 17.80 -34.08 -25.98
C ASP A 80 16.33 -33.76 -26.32
N GLY A 81 15.74 -32.76 -25.66
CA GLY A 81 14.35 -32.35 -25.83
C GLY A 81 14.17 -30.86 -25.63
N THR A 82 13.28 -30.48 -24.71
CA THR A 82 13.01 -29.08 -24.39
C THR A 82 14.16 -28.52 -23.57
N LEU A 83 15.03 -27.72 -24.20
CA LEU A 83 16.22 -27.17 -23.56
C LEU A 83 16.04 -25.76 -22.97
N THR A 84 14.88 -25.15 -23.13
CA THR A 84 14.56 -23.82 -22.58
C THR A 84 13.24 -23.86 -21.82
N THR A 85 13.12 -23.00 -20.82
CA THR A 85 11.86 -22.81 -20.10
C THR A 85 11.63 -21.32 -19.85
N ALA A 86 10.38 -20.93 -19.68
CA ALA A 86 9.99 -19.55 -19.44
C ALA A 86 8.84 -19.47 -18.44
N GLY A 87 8.66 -18.30 -17.85
CA GLY A 87 7.54 -18.01 -16.98
C GLY A 87 7.33 -16.52 -16.79
N GLN A 88 6.34 -16.21 -15.96
CA GLN A 88 5.93 -14.84 -15.67
C GLN A 88 5.81 -14.68 -14.16
N LEU A 89 6.68 -13.86 -13.59
CA LEU A 89 6.53 -13.36 -12.22
C LEU A 89 5.52 -12.22 -12.20
N THR A 90 4.81 -12.10 -11.10
CA THR A 90 3.87 -11.00 -10.85
C THR A 90 4.27 -10.31 -9.55
N LYS A 91 3.88 -9.04 -9.42
CA LYS A 91 4.10 -8.24 -8.22
C LYS A 91 2.78 -7.63 -7.78
N SER A 92 2.62 -7.46 -6.47
CA SER A 92 1.50 -6.74 -5.89
C SER A 92 1.99 -5.90 -4.73
N ASP A 93 1.49 -4.68 -4.66
CA ASP A 93 1.70 -3.73 -3.56
C ASP A 93 0.40 -2.96 -3.37
N ILE A 94 0.08 -2.61 -2.12
CA ILE A 94 -1.15 -1.87 -1.80
C ILE A 94 -0.93 -0.36 -1.91
N ASP A 95 0.32 0.10 -1.83
CA ASP A 95 0.70 1.50 -1.98
C ASP A 95 0.43 2.03 -3.39
N THR A 96 -0.32 3.14 -3.53
CA THR A 96 -0.74 3.60 -4.88
C THR A 96 0.31 4.39 -5.65
N ASN A 97 1.39 4.84 -5.00
CA ASN A 97 2.35 5.80 -5.56
C ASN A 97 3.80 5.31 -5.45
N ASP A 98 4.00 4.00 -5.34
CA ASP A 98 5.32 3.40 -5.28
C ASP A 98 5.85 3.04 -6.69
N THR A 99 7.05 2.44 -6.72
CA THR A 99 7.64 1.95 -7.96
C THR A 99 8.31 0.61 -7.71
N HIS A 100 8.16 -0.33 -8.65
CA HIS A 100 8.80 -1.65 -8.57
C HIS A 100 9.72 -1.89 -9.74
N THR A 101 10.92 -2.37 -9.44
CA THR A 101 11.90 -2.80 -10.43
C THR A 101 12.28 -4.25 -10.20
N TRP A 102 12.43 -4.99 -11.29
CA TRP A 102 12.99 -6.34 -11.26
C TRP A 102 14.50 -6.27 -11.45
N SER A 103 15.24 -7.10 -10.72
CA SER A 103 16.67 -7.27 -10.91
C SER A 103 17.05 -8.74 -10.75
N ILE A 104 18.18 -9.12 -11.35
CA ILE A 104 18.70 -10.49 -11.30
C ILE A 104 20.07 -10.45 -10.66
N ALA A 105 20.31 -11.34 -9.69
CA ALA A 105 21.64 -11.55 -9.12
C ALA A 105 22.56 -12.28 -10.12
N ASN A 106 23.88 -12.20 -9.91
CA ASN A 106 24.89 -12.93 -10.71
C ASN A 106 24.79 -12.70 -12.23
N SER A 107 24.23 -11.56 -12.64
CA SER A 107 23.98 -11.23 -14.05
C SER A 107 23.17 -12.29 -14.81
N GLY A 108 22.38 -13.10 -14.10
CA GLY A 108 21.60 -14.19 -14.68
C GLY A 108 22.41 -15.43 -15.06
N ASN A 109 23.69 -15.53 -14.70
CA ASN A 109 24.48 -16.73 -15.01
C ASN A 109 24.12 -17.87 -14.06
N GLY A 110 23.56 -18.95 -14.61
CA GLY A 110 23.40 -20.23 -13.91
C GLY A 110 24.58 -21.17 -14.16
N GLN A 111 24.60 -22.31 -13.48
CA GLN A 111 25.69 -23.29 -13.60
C GLN A 111 25.79 -23.88 -15.02
N TYR A 112 24.66 -24.09 -15.68
CA TYR A 112 24.57 -24.78 -16.97
C TYR A 112 23.82 -23.98 -18.05
N GLY A 113 23.45 -22.73 -17.76
CA GLY A 113 22.57 -21.94 -18.62
C GLY A 113 22.49 -20.48 -18.17
N LYS A 114 21.67 -19.70 -18.87
CA LYS A 114 21.54 -18.26 -18.62
C LYS A 114 20.08 -17.89 -18.37
N PHE A 115 19.83 -17.35 -17.18
CA PHE A 115 18.56 -16.76 -16.81
C PHE A 115 18.45 -15.31 -17.31
N THR A 116 17.30 -14.94 -17.83
CA THR A 116 16.93 -13.54 -18.09
C THR A 116 15.59 -13.22 -17.44
N LEU A 117 15.39 -11.97 -17.07
CA LEU A 117 14.18 -11.41 -16.47
C LEU A 117 14.07 -9.98 -16.97
N ASP A 118 12.93 -9.63 -17.55
CA ASP A 118 12.63 -8.26 -17.95
C ASP A 118 11.81 -7.50 -16.90
N GLN A 119 11.59 -6.20 -17.11
CA GLN A 119 10.83 -5.37 -16.19
C GLN A 119 9.32 -5.67 -16.16
N THR A 120 8.83 -6.52 -17.08
CA THR A 120 7.46 -7.03 -17.02
C THR A 120 7.34 -8.23 -16.07
N GLY A 121 8.46 -8.80 -15.62
CA GLY A 121 8.50 -10.00 -14.80
C GLY A 121 8.61 -11.30 -15.63
N LYS A 122 8.71 -11.19 -16.96
CA LYS A 122 8.88 -12.36 -17.82
C LYS A 122 10.31 -12.85 -17.72
N TRP A 123 10.47 -14.15 -17.48
CA TRP A 123 11.78 -14.78 -17.38
C TRP A 123 11.94 -15.94 -18.35
N THR A 124 13.20 -16.24 -18.67
CA THR A 124 13.63 -17.40 -19.45
C THR A 124 14.88 -18.00 -18.83
N TYR A 125 15.04 -19.32 -18.94
CA TYR A 125 16.27 -20.04 -18.60
C TYR A 125 16.66 -20.97 -19.75
#